data_AF-A0AA51RQF2-F1
#
_entry.id   AF-A0AA51RQF2-F1
#
_cell.length_a   1.000
_cell.length_b   1.000
_cell.length_c   1.000
_cell.angle_alpha   90.00
_cell.angle_beta   90.00
_cell.angle_gamma   90.00
#
_symmetry.space_group_name_H-M   'P 1'
#
loop_
_entity.id
_entity.type
_entity.pdbx_description
1 polymer ?
#
loop_
_entity_poly.entity_id
_entity_poly.type
_entity_poly.pdbx_seq_one_letter_code
_entity_poly.pdbx_strand_id
1 'polypeptide(L)' 'MRIDDSFRGQGIGEKMFLHAFEMAKEKGCKIVQLTSDKLRPDAIRFYEKLGFKATHEGFKLAL' A
#
# COMPACT_ATOMS: atom_id res chain seq x y z
N MET A 1 -5.53 -0.32 -2.53
CA MET A 1 -5.43 0.49 -3.75
C MET A 1 -5.67 -0.40 -4.97
N ARG A 2 -6.37 0.10 -5.99
CA ARG A 2 -6.47 -0.54 -7.30
C ARG A 2 -6.10 0.47 -8.38
N ILE A 3 -5.30 0.02 -9.32
CA ILE A 3 -5.01 0.72 -10.57
C ILE A 3 -5.62 -0.13 -11.68
N ASP A 4 -6.38 0.51 -12.56
CA ASP A 4 -6.91 -0.11 -13.76
C ASP A 4 -5.76 -0.71 -14.57
N ASP A 5 -6.00 -1.88 -15.18
CA ASP A 5 -4.94 -2.66 -15.81
C ASP A 5 -4.19 -1.88 -16.89
N SER A 6 -4.92 -1.05 -17.66
CA SER A 6 -4.39 -0.18 -18.72
C SER A 6 -3.34 0.82 -18.22
N PHE A 7 -3.33 1.11 -16.92
CA PHE A 7 -2.51 2.14 -16.29
C PHE A 7 -1.46 1.59 -15.31
N ARG A 8 -1.36 0.26 -15.19
CA ARG A 8 -0.34 -0.38 -14.35
C ARG A 8 1.06 -0.21 -14.94
N GLY A 9 2.09 -0.28 -14.09
CA GLY A 9 3.49 -0.12 -14.51
C GLY A 9 3.93 1.31 -14.85
N GLN A 10 3.01 2.28 -14.91
CA GLN A 10 3.30 3.68 -15.26
C GLN A 10 3.67 4.57 -14.05
N GLY A 11 3.93 3.97 -12.88
CA GLY A 11 4.27 4.71 -11.66
C GLY A 11 3.14 5.51 -11.01
N ILE A 12 1.90 5.41 -11.51
CA ILE A 12 0.73 6.13 -10.96
C ILE A 12 0.48 5.72 -9.50
N GLY A 13 0.56 4.41 -9.22
CA GLY A 13 0.42 3.88 -7.87
C GLY A 13 1.39 4.52 -6.87
N GLU A 14 2.65 4.64 -7.27
CA GLU A 14 3.73 5.22 -6.47
C GLU A 14 3.49 6.70 -6.21
N LYS A 15 3.15 7.49 -7.24
CA LYS A 15 2.83 8.92 -7.11
C LYS A 15 1.66 9.17 -6.14
N MET A 16 0.62 8.35 -6.22
CA MET A 16 -0.53 8.48 -5.31
C MET A 16 -0.14 8.20 -3.85
N PHE A 17 0.68 7.18 -3.59
CA PHE A 17 1.14 6.89 -2.23
C PHE A 17 2.07 7.98 -1.68
N LEU A 18 2.99 8.49 -2.49
CA LEU A 18 3.87 9.59 -2.09
C LEU A 18 3.05 10.82 -1.69
N HIS A 19 2.05 11.19 -2.48
CA HIS A 19 1.15 12.28 -2.13
C HIS A 19 0.38 12.00 -0.84
N ALA A 20 -0.14 10.78 -0.66
CA ALA A 20 -0.84 10.40 0.56
C ALA A 20 0.08 10.46 1.81
N PHE A 21 1.36 10.13 1.67
CA PHE A 21 2.33 10.25 2.77
C PHE A 21 2.57 11.69 3.17
N GLU A 22 2.72 12.60 2.21
CA GLU A 22 2.88 14.03 2.51
C GLU A 22 1.64 14.57 3.22
N MET A 23 0.44 14.27 2.73
CA MET A 23 -0.80 14.66 3.41
C MET A 23 -0.90 14.09 4.83
N ALA A 24 -0.48 12.85 5.05
CA ALA A 24 -0.49 12.24 6.37
C ALA A 24 0.50 12.93 7.32
N LYS A 25 1.70 13.28 6.83
CA LYS A 25 2.70 14.03 7.61
C LYS A 25 2.18 15.42 7.98
N GLU A 26 1.60 16.16 7.02
CA GLU A 26 1.01 17.49 7.25
C GLU A 26 -0.09 17.45 8.33
N LYS A 27 -0.86 16.37 8.38
CA LYS A 27 -1.90 16.14 9.40
C LYS A 27 -1.36 15.60 10.73
N GLY A 28 -0.05 15.45 10.87
CA GLY A 28 0.58 14.95 12.09
C GLY A 28 0.38 13.45 12.34
N CYS A 29 -0.05 12.68 11.32
CA CYS A 29 -0.18 11.23 11.43
C CYS A 29 1.18 10.59 11.70
N LYS A 30 1.21 9.60 12.59
CA LYS A 30 2.46 8.92 13.00
C LYS A 30 2.69 7.59 12.29
N ILE A 31 1.65 7.01 11.72
CA ILE A 31 1.71 5.73 11.04
C ILE A 31 0.74 5.71 9.85
N VAL A 32 1.17 5.08 8.76
CA VAL A 32 0.30 4.64 7.67
C VAL A 32 0.33 3.12 7.69
N GLN A 33 -0.83 2.49 7.82
CA GLN A 33 -0.96 1.05 7.90
C GLN A 33 -1.88 0.54 6.78
N LEU A 34 -1.52 -0.60 6.20
CA LEU A 34 -2.34 -1.31 5.24
C LEU A 34 -2.29 -2.80 5.53
N THR A 35 -3.32 -3.51 5.07
CA THR A 35 -3.32 -4.97 4.97
C THR A 35 -3.39 -5.35 3.50
N SER A 36 -2.62 -6.36 3.12
CA SER A 36 -2.66 -6.94 1.78
C SER A 36 -2.89 -8.44 1.90
N ASP A 37 -3.60 -9.00 0.93
CA ASP A 37 -3.72 -10.43 0.82
C ASP A 37 -2.36 -11.06 0.47
N LYS A 38 -1.99 -12.13 1.19
CA LYS A 38 -0.73 -12.88 0.96
C LYS A 38 -0.68 -13.49 -0.44
N LEU A 39 -1.83 -13.73 -1.06
CA LEU A 39 -1.95 -14.25 -2.43
C LEU A 39 -1.68 -13.19 -3.53
N ARG A 40 -1.29 -11.97 -3.16
CA ARG A 40 -0.97 -10.88 -4.11
C ARG A 40 0.51 -10.47 -4.01
N PRO A 41 1.46 -11.31 -4.43
CA PRO A 41 2.89 -11.06 -4.26
C PRO A 41 3.35 -9.77 -4.93
N ASP A 42 2.79 -9.40 -6.09
CA ASP A 42 3.17 -8.15 -6.76
C ASP A 42 2.70 -6.91 -6.00
N ALA A 43 1.55 -6.98 -5.33
CA ALA A 43 1.09 -5.90 -4.47
C ALA A 43 1.98 -5.77 -3.23
N ILE A 44 2.41 -6.91 -2.66
CA ILE A 44 3.32 -6.93 -1.51
C ILE A 44 4.66 -6.30 -1.87
N ARG A 45 5.30 -6.75 -2.96
CA ARG A 45 6.55 -6.16 -3.48
C ARG A 45 6.41 -4.66 -3.74
N PHE A 46 5.28 -4.24 -4.28
CA PHE A 46 4.99 -2.82 -4.51
C PHE A 46 4.97 -2.02 -3.18
N TYR A 47 4.30 -2.52 -2.15
CA TYR A 47 4.28 -1.84 -0.84
C TYR A 47 5.65 -1.89 -0.14
N GLU A 48 6.40 -2.99 -0.24
CA GLU A 48 7.77 -3.07 0.27
C GLU A 48 8.69 -2.05 -0.41
N LYS A 49 8.58 -1.88 -1.74
CA LYS A 49 9.29 -0.83 -2.50
C LYS A 49 8.98 0.57 -1.98
N LEU A 50 7.75 0.82 -1.52
CA LEU A 50 7.34 2.09 -0.91
C LEU A 50 7.82 2.26 0.54
N GLY A 51 8.53 1.28 1.10
CA GLY A 51 9.07 1.33 2.46
C GLY A 51 8.15 0.78 3.54
N PHE A 52 7.00 0.18 3.18
CA PHE A 52 6.21 -0.56 4.16
C PHE A 52 6.97 -1.81 4.63
N LYS A 53 6.81 -2.14 5.91
CA LYS A 53 7.34 -3.36 6.50
C LYS A 53 6.17 -4.22 6.98
N ALA A 54 6.17 -5.50 6.60
CA ALA A 54 5.17 -6.47 7.05
C ALA A 54 5.44 -6.85 8.53
N THR A 55 5.01 -6.00 9.45
CA THR A 55 5.26 -6.18 10.90
C THR A 55 4.09 -6.82 11.65
N HIS A 56 2.90 -6.90 11.03
CA HIS A 56 1.69 -7.41 11.66
C HIS A 56 1.03 -8.47 10.78
N GLU A 57 0.46 -9.48 11.41
CA GLU A 57 -0.33 -10.52 10.75
C GLU A 57 -1.80 -10.08 10.61
N GLY A 58 -2.38 -10.32 9.44
CA GLY A 58 -3.79 -10.07 9.17
C GLY A 58 -4.62 -11.32 9.43
N PHE A 59 -5.72 -11.19 10.17
CA PHE A 59 -6.67 -12.27 10.44
C PHE A 59 -7.95 -12.10 9.63
N LYS A 60 -8.51 -13.19 9.14
CA LYS A 60 -9.81 -13.23 8.44
C LYS A 60 -10.58 -14.47 8.92
N LEU A 61 -11.88 -14.35 9.13
CA LEU A 61 -12.80 -15.47 9.34
C LEU A 61 -13.86 -15.42 8.23
N ALA A 62 -13.89 -16.45 7.39
CA ALA A 62 -15.00 -16.65 6.44
C ALA A 62 -16.10 -17.45 7.17
N LEU A 63 -17.35 -17.02 7.01
CA LEU A 63 -18.54 -17.69 7.56
C LEU A 63 -19.31 -18.37 6.44
#